data_AF-A0A522BTI4-F1
#
_entry.id   AF-A0A522BTI4-F1
#
_cell.length_a   1.000
_cell.length_b   1.000
_cell.length_c   1.000
_cell.angle_alpha   90.00
_cell.angle_beta   90.00
_cell.angle_gamma   90.00
#
_symmetry.space_group_name_H-M   'P 1'
#
loop_
_entity.id
_entity.type
_entity.pdbx_description
1 polymer ?
#
loop_
_entity_poly.entity_id
_entity_poly.type
_entity_poly.pdbx_seq_one_letter_code
_entity_poly.pdbx_strand_id
1 'polypeptide(L)' 'MLENDVLIERFFQRQQGRLTAAQAQGLQLLIDLSDPDLLDLLLGRREPQGDLDCESVRCVLPLLKAPIQETDPTH' A
#
# COMPACT_ATOMS: atom_id res chain seq x y z
N MET A 1 -9.41 1.12 15.88
CA MET A 1 -8.88 1.58 14.58
C MET A 1 -7.42 1.88 14.85
N LEU A 2 -6.52 0.97 14.49
CA LEU A 2 -5.09 0.97 14.89
C LEU A 2 -4.30 -0.04 14.04
N GLU A 3 -4.93 -1.11 13.56
CA GLU A 3 -4.27 -2.12 12.72
C GLU A 3 -3.79 -1.56 11.37
N ASN A 4 -4.53 -0.60 10.81
CA ASN A 4 -4.18 0.00 9.53
C ASN A 4 -2.97 0.94 9.64
N ASP A 5 -2.91 1.74 10.72
CA ASP A 5 -1.75 2.58 11.02
C ASP A 5 -0.46 1.77 11.13
N VAL A 6 -0.49 0.64 11.84
CA VAL A 6 0.69 -0.24 12.01
C VAL A 6 1.15 -0.84 10.68
N LEU A 7 0.21 -1.21 9.81
CA LEU A 7 0.52 -1.70 8.46
C LEU A 7 1.21 -0.63 7.61
N ILE A 8 0.63 0.58 7.58
CA ILE A 8 1.18 1.72 6.85
C ILE A 8 2.55 2.11 7.41
N GLU A 9 2.70 2.18 8.73
CA GLU A 9 3.95 2.54 9.39
C GLU A 9 5.06 1.52 9.06
N ARG A 10 4.79 0.20 9.14
CA ARG A 10 5.77 -0.83 8.76
C ARG A 10 6.11 -0.81 7.27
N PHE A 11 5.13 -0.48 6.42
CA PHE A 11 5.36 -0.29 4.99
C PHE A 11 6.30 0.89 4.72
N PHE A 12 6.02 2.04 5.33
CA PHE A 12 6.89 3.22 5.26
C PHE A 12 8.30 2.90 5.75
N GLN A 13 8.44 2.23 6.89
CA GLN A 13 9.76 1.85 7.43
C GLN A 13 10.54 0.94 6.46
N ARG A 14 9.88 0.03 5.73
CA ARG A 14 10.54 -0.80 4.70
C ARG A 14 10.88 -0.06 3.41
N GLN A 15 10.05 0.91 3.02
CA GLN A 15 10.21 1.66 1.78
C GLN A 15 10.89 3.03 1.99
N GLN A 16 11.27 3.37 3.23
CA GLN A 16 12.01 4.57 3.59
C GLN A 16 13.33 4.61 2.81
N GLY A 17 13.40 5.52 1.82
CA GLY A 17 14.55 5.67 0.92
C GLY A 17 14.48 4.89 -0.39
N ARG A 18 13.43 4.08 -0.62
CA ARG A 18 13.18 3.36 -1.89
C ARG A 18 11.87 3.78 -2.57
N LEU A 19 11.03 4.53 -1.87
CA LEU A 19 9.81 5.13 -2.36
C LEU A 19 10.11 6.17 -3.46
N THR A 20 9.55 5.96 -4.64
CA THR A 20 9.58 6.96 -5.72
C THR A 20 8.49 8.02 -5.51
N ALA A 21 8.63 9.18 -6.16
CA ALA A 21 7.63 10.26 -6.05
C ALA A 21 6.22 9.82 -6.50
N ALA A 22 6.13 8.90 -7.46
CA ALA A 22 4.85 8.30 -7.87
C ALA A 22 4.28 7.40 -6.78
N GLN A 23 5.08 6.51 -6.18
CA GLN A 23 4.63 5.65 -5.08
C GLN A 23 4.21 6.46 -3.85
N ALA A 24 4.92 7.56 -3.53
CA ALA A 24 4.58 8.44 -2.43
C ALA A 24 3.22 9.12 -2.64
N GLN A 25 2.93 9.57 -3.88
CA GLN A 25 1.60 10.11 -4.23
C GLN A 25 0.51 9.05 -4.11
N GLY A 26 0.75 7.83 -4.58
CA GLY A 26 -0.22 6.74 -4.45
C GLY A 26 -0.53 6.42 -2.98
N LEU A 27 0.48 6.45 -2.13
CA LEU A 27 0.34 6.22 -0.70
C LEU A 27 -0.40 7.35 0.01
N GLN A 28 -0.16 8.60 -0.39
CA GLN A 28 -0.90 9.76 0.12
C GLN A 28 -2.41 9.61 -0.11
N LEU A 29 -2.80 9.14 -1.30
CA LEU A 29 -4.20 8.87 -1.65
C LEU A 29 -4.79 7.73 -0.84
N LEU A 30 -4.00 6.69 -0.54
CA LEU A 30 -4.45 5.57 0.28
C LEU A 30 -4.65 5.94 1.76
N ILE A 31 -3.87 6.87 2.29
CA ILE A 31 -4.00 7.38 3.68
C ILE A 31 -5.22 8.31 3.82
N ASP A 32 -5.64 8.96 2.73
CA ASP A 32 -6.86 9.77 2.71
C ASP A 32 -8.13 8.92 2.85
N LEU A 33 -8.05 7.61 2.55
CA LEU A 33 -9.16 6.67 2.69
C LEU A 33 -9.43 6.30 4.15
N SER A 34 -10.71 6.05 4.44
CA SER A 34 -11.12 5.47 5.72
C SER A 34 -10.61 4.05 5.88
N ASP A 35 -10.30 3.64 7.12
CA ASP A 35 -9.83 2.29 7.47
C ASP A 35 -10.56 1.12 6.79
N PRO A 36 -11.91 1.03 6.82
CA PRO A 36 -12.61 -0.09 6.18
C PRO A 36 -12.41 -0.10 4.67
N ASP A 37 -12.28 1.07 4.05
CA ASP A 37 -12.15 1.23 2.61
C ASP A 37 -10.74 0.83 2.13
N LEU A 38 -9.72 1.28 2.87
CA LEU A 38 -8.34 0.89 2.63
C LEU A 38 -8.15 -0.62 2.84
N LEU A 39 -8.74 -1.18 3.90
CA LEU A 39 -8.66 -2.63 4.15
C LEU A 39 -9.33 -3.43 3.02
N ASP A 40 -10.48 -2.98 2.51
CA ASP A 40 -11.18 -3.66 1.41
C ASP A 40 -10.35 -3.66 0.11
N LEU A 41 -9.64 -2.55 -0.17
CA LEU A 41 -8.66 -2.43 -1.24
C LEU A 41 -7.45 -3.36 -1.07
N LEU A 42 -6.88 -3.41 0.13
CA LEU A 42 -5.74 -4.28 0.45
C LEU A 42 -6.12 -5.76 0.35
N LEU A 43 -7.31 -6.12 0.83
CA LEU A 43 -7.85 -7.47 0.72
C LEU A 43 -8.28 -7.83 -0.72
N GLY A 44 -8.28 -6.87 -1.65
CA GLY A 44 -8.75 -7.07 -3.02
C GLY A 44 -10.25 -7.34 -3.12
N ARG A 45 -11.01 -6.97 -2.08
CA ARG A 45 -12.47 -6.97 -2.09
C ARG A 45 -13.03 -5.78 -2.86
N ARG A 46 -12.25 -4.69 -2.94
CA ARG A 46 -12.49 -3.50 -3.77
C ARG A 46 -11.33 -3.26 -4.72
N GLU A 47 -11.66 -2.77 -5.92
CA GLU A 47 -10.67 -2.30 -6.91
C GLU A 47 -10.49 -0.77 -6.80
N PRO A 48 -9.27 -0.24 -7.04
CA PRO A 48 -9.05 1.20 -7.09
C PRO A 48 -9.83 1.79 -8.28
N GLN A 49 -10.64 2.82 -8.00
CA GLN A 49 -11.52 3.47 -8.99
C GLN A 49 -11.47 5.00 -8.80
N GLY A 50 -11.73 5.75 -9.88
CA GLY A 50 -11.71 7.21 -9.86
C GLY A 50 -10.30 7.75 -9.59
N ASP A 51 -10.15 8.64 -8.61
CA ASP A 51 -8.86 9.21 -8.19
C ASP A 51 -7.84 8.17 -7.72
N LEU A 52 -8.30 6.98 -7.30
CA LEU A 52 -7.42 5.88 -6.92
C LEU A 52 -6.91 5.06 -8.13
N ASP A 53 -7.51 5.16 -9.32
CA ASP A 53 -7.03 4.46 -10.53
C ASP A 53 -5.86 5.22 -11.21
N CYS A 54 -4.93 5.70 -10.40
CA CYS A 54 -3.72 6.34 -10.88
C CYS A 54 -2.58 5.32 -10.96
N GLU A 55 -1.67 5.50 -11.92
CA GLU A 55 -0.46 4.68 -12.06
C GLU A 55 0.33 4.57 -10.74
N SER A 56 0.42 5.70 -10.02
CA SER A 56 0.96 5.82 -8.66
C SER A 56 0.38 4.81 -7.65
N VAL A 57 -0.95 4.70 -7.59
CA VAL A 57 -1.65 3.76 -6.69
C VAL A 57 -1.45 2.34 -7.20
N ARG A 58 -1.59 2.10 -8.51
CA ARG A 58 -1.42 0.77 -9.12
C ARG A 58 0.00 0.22 -8.95
N CYS A 59 1.00 1.09 -8.83
CA CYS A 59 2.37 0.70 -8.50
C CYS A 59 2.57 0.36 -7.02
N VAL A 60 1.92 1.07 -6.08
CA VAL A 60 2.10 0.85 -4.63
C VAL A 60 1.17 -0.22 -4.06
N LEU A 61 -0.03 -0.39 -4.62
CA LEU A 61 -1.01 -1.39 -4.22
C LEU A 61 -0.42 -2.81 -4.18
N PRO A 62 0.29 -3.32 -5.21
CA PRO A 62 0.92 -4.63 -5.14
C PRO A 62 2.07 -4.70 -4.12
N LEU A 63 2.75 -3.59 -3.82
CA LEU A 63 3.81 -3.55 -2.79
C LEU A 63 3.22 -3.66 -1.37
N LEU A 64 2.03 -3.12 -1.15
CA LEU A 64 1.27 -3.25 0.10
C LEU A 64 0.60 -4.63 0.21
N LYS A 65 0.11 -5.17 -0.90
CA LYS A 65 -0.53 -6.51 -0.97
C LYS A 65 0.46 -7.66 -0.95
N ALA A 66 1.71 -7.41 -1.34
CA ALA A 66 2.75 -8.41 -1.22
C ALA A 66 2.83 -8.83 0.26
N PRO A 67 2.67 -10.12 0.59
CA PRO A 67 2.98 -10.56 1.94
C PRO A 67 4.40 -10.10 2.23
N ILE A 68 4.67 -9.72 3.49
CA ILE A 68 6.01 -9.56 4.02
C ILE A 68 6.78 -10.86 3.76
N GLN A 69 7.32 -10.98 2.55
CA GLN A 69 8.20 -12.06 2.16
C GLN A 69 9.44 -11.80 2.98
N GLU A 70 9.56 -12.56 4.07
CA GLU A 70 10.85 -13.11 4.43
C GLU A 70 11.36 -13.77 3.16
N THR A 71 12.18 -13.03 2.42
CA THR A 71 12.94 -13.57 1.32
C THR A 71 13.87 -14.60 1.93
N ASP A 72 13.46 -15.86 1.94
CA ASP A 72 14.40 -16.95 2.06
C ASP A 72 15.06 -17.12 0.68
N PRO A 73 16.38 -16.87 0.55
CA PRO A 73 17.07 -17.00 -0.71
C PRO A 73 17.63 -18.42 -0.79
N THR A 74 16.93 -19.40 -1.37
CA THR A 74 17.57 -20.62 -1.91
C THR A 74 16.67 -21.31 -2.94
N HIS A 75 16.97 -21.10 -4.23
CA HIS A 75 17.04 -22.20 -5.20
C HIS A 75 18.11 -21.87 -6.25
#